data_AF-A0AAE4JYS3-F1
#
_entry.id   AF-A0AAE4JYS3-F1
#
_cell.length_a   1.000
_cell.length_b   1.000
_cell.length_c   1.000
_cell.angle_alpha   90.00
_cell.angle_beta   90.00
_cell.angle_gamma   90.00
#
_symmetry.space_group_name_H-M   'P 1'
#
loop_
_entity.id
_entity.type
_entity.pdbx_description
1 polymer ?
#
loop_
_entity_poly.entity_id
_entity_poly.type
_entity_poly.pdbx_seq_one_letter_code
_entity_poly.pdbx_strand_id
1 'polypeptide(L)' 'MILCTMQDNGLDLYLCREIVQAHGGEIGVVSALGQGATVWLTLPINQATN' A
#
# COMPACT_ATOMS: atom_id res chain seq x y z
N MET A 1 -0.31 -0.99 -28.45
CA MET A 1 -1.44 -1.44 -27.60
C MET A 1 -0.96 -2.64 -26.80
N ILE A 2 -0.03 -2.42 -25.88
CA ILE A 2 0.37 -3.42 -24.88
C ILE A 2 -0.57 -3.16 -23.71
N LEU A 3 -1.34 -4.17 -23.32
CA LEU A 3 -2.35 -4.07 -22.27
C LEU A 3 -1.71 -3.50 -20.99
N CYS A 4 -2.10 -2.28 -20.66
CA CYS A 4 -1.84 -1.63 -19.37
C CYS A 4 -2.87 -2.10 -18.35
N THR A 5 -3.20 -3.40 -18.34
CA THR A 5 -4.05 -3.96 -17.29
C THR A 5 -3.15 -4.19 -16.09
N MET A 6 -3.00 -3.15 -15.26
CA MET A 6 -2.85 -3.38 -13.82
C MET A 6 -4.11 -4.11 -13.37
N GLN A 7 -4.11 -5.43 -13.57
CA GLN A 7 -5.10 -6.37 -13.10
C GLN A 7 -4.38 -7.30 -12.11
N ASP A 8 -3.62 -6.71 -11.19
CA ASP A 8 -3.25 -7.33 -9.92
C ASP A 8 -3.56 -6.37 -8.76
N ASN A 9 -4.72 -5.71 -8.83
CA ASN A 9 -5.16 -4.69 -7.87
C ASN A 9 -5.72 -5.31 -6.58
N GLY A 10 -5.07 -6.30 -6.00
CA GLY A 10 -5.59 -6.89 -4.76
C GLY A 10 -4.65 -7.83 -4.01
N LEU A 11 -3.87 -8.68 -4.68
CA LEU A 11 -3.08 -9.69 -3.99
C LEU A 11 -1.82 -9.09 -3.35
N ASP A 12 -1.08 -8.29 -4.12
CA ASP A 12 0.13 -7.63 -3.64
C ASP A 12 -0.17 -6.57 -2.58
N LEU A 13 -1.25 -5.80 -2.76
CA LEU A 13 -1.70 -4.78 -1.80
C LEU A 13 -2.24 -5.39 -0.50
N TYR A 14 -2.86 -6.58 -0.58
CA TYR A 14 -3.27 -7.33 0.60
C TYR A 14 -2.06 -7.80 1.39
N LEU A 15 -1.02 -8.33 0.72
CA LEU A 15 0.23 -8.72 1.38
C LEU A 15 0.91 -7.52 2.04
N CYS A 16 0.97 -6.37 1.34
CA CYS A 16 1.48 -5.13 1.93
C CYS A 16 0.69 -4.74 3.19
N ARG A 17 -0.64 -4.90 3.18
CA ARG A 17 -1.47 -4.64 4.37
C ARG A 17 -1.12 -5.56 5.52
N GLU A 18 -1.02 -6.86 5.28
CA GLU A 18 -0.66 -7.83 6.32
C GLU A 18 0.72 -7.53 6.92
N ILE A 19 1.70 -7.20 6.08
CA ILE A 19 3.05 -6.81 6.53
C ILE A 19 2.97 -5.53 7.36
N VAL A 20 2.33 -4.49 6.86
CA VAL A 20 2.23 -3.19 7.57
C VAL A 20 1.47 -3.35 8.89
N GLN A 21 0.37 -4.10 8.92
CA GLN A 21 -0.38 -4.41 10.15
C GLN A 21 0.45 -5.25 11.14
N ALA A 22 1.20 -6.24 10.66
CA ALA A 22 2.09 -7.04 11.51
C ALA A 22 3.22 -6.20 12.15
N HIS A 23 3.64 -5.12 11.49
CA HIS A 23 4.59 -4.15 12.03
C HIS A 23 3.93 -3.03 12.85
N GLY A 24 2.61 -3.10 13.10
CA GLY A 24 1.86 -2.09 13.87
C GLY A 24 1.63 -0.78 13.11
N GLY A 25 1.77 -0.81 11.78
CA GLY A 25 1.49 0.30 10.89
C GLY A 25 0.08 0.30 10.32
N GLU A 26 -0.24 1.34 9.54
CA GLU A 26 -1.49 1.48 8.82
C GLU A 26 -1.25 1.66 7.31
N ILE A 27 -2.18 1.21 6.48
CA ILE A 27 -2.12 1.36 5.02
C ILE A 27 -3.48 1.81 4.52
N GLY A 28 -3.49 2.70 3.53
CA GLY A 28 -4.70 3.25 2.92
C GLY A 28 -4.50 3.57 1.45
N VAL A 29 -5.63 3.71 0.74
CA VAL A 29 -5.66 4.09 -0.68
C VAL A 29 -6.58 5.29 -0.84
N VAL A 30 -6.07 6.33 -1.46
CA VAL A 30 -6.83 7.51 -1.85
C VAL A 30 -6.89 7.51 -3.36
N SER A 31 -8.06 7.21 -3.92
CA SER A 31 -8.31 7.36 -5.36
C SER A 31 -9.28 8.50 -5.60
N ALA A 32 -8.95 9.34 -6.57
CA ALA A 32 -9.80 10.42 -7.02
C ALA A 32 -10.16 10.18 -8.48
N LEU A 33 -11.46 10.31 -8.79
CA LEU A 33 -11.98 10.03 -10.13
C LEU A 33 -11.29 10.94 -11.15
N GLY A 34 -10.56 10.34 -12.09
CA GLY A 34 -9.79 11.06 -13.11
C GLY A 34 -8.38 11.50 -12.71
N GLN A 35 -7.92 11.24 -11.48
CA GLN A 35 -6.58 11.59 -11.00
C GLN A 35 -5.70 10.38 -10.64
N GLY A 36 -6.24 9.16 -10.74
CA GLY A 36 -5.53 7.93 -10.38
C GLY A 36 -5.73 7.53 -8.93
N ALA A 37 -4.90 6.61 -8.45
CA ALA A 37 -4.93 6.08 -7.09
C ALA A 37 -3.57 6.27 -6.42
N THR A 38 -3.57 6.85 -5.23
CA THR A 38 -2.40 7.03 -4.37
C THR A 38 -2.52 6.08 -3.18
N VAL A 39 -1.57 5.17 -3.02
CA VAL A 39 -1.47 4.28 -1.86
C VAL A 39 -0.50 4.88 -0.85
N TRP A 40 -0.87 4.93 0.42
CA TRP A 40 -0.01 5.39 1.51
C TRP A 40 0.07 4.33 2.61
N LEU A 41 1.23 4.25 3.25
CA LEU A 41 1.50 3.36 4.38
C LEU A 41 2.28 4.13 5.45
N THR A 42 1.96 3.87 6.70
CA THR A 42 2.59 4.46 7.89
C THR A 42 3.08 3.33 8.77
N LEU A 43 4.37 3.29 9.10
CA LEU A 43 4.91 2.33 10.05
C LEU A 43 5.38 3.07 11.31
N PRO A 44 5.12 2.52 12.51
CA PRO A 44 5.73 3.04 13.73
C PRO A 44 7.24 2.82 13.63
N ILE A 45 7.99 3.91 13.55
CA ILE A 45 9.45 3.87 13.61
C ILE A 45 9.88 3.53 15.04
N ASN A 46 10.00 2.24 15.34
CA ASN A 46 10.74 1.81 16.51
C ASN A 46 12.19 2.16 16.23
N GLN A 47 12.68 3.25 16.83
CA GLN A 47 14.07 3.64 16.72
C GLN A 47 14.90 2.44 17.18
N ALA A 48 15.55 1.75 16.23
CA ALA A 48 16.60 0.80 16.55
C ALA A 48 17.66 1.59 17.31
N THR A 49 17.59 1.51 18.63
CA THR A 49 18.47 2.22 19.54
C THR A 49 19.82 1.55 19.38
N ASN A 50 20.76 2.27 18.79
CA ASN A 50 22.17 1.92 18.76
C ASN A 50 22.92 2.79 19.77
#